data_AF-A0A850P1I1-F1
#
_entry.id   AF-A0A850P1I1-F1
#
_cell.length_a   1.000
_cell.length_b   1.000
_cell.length_c   1.000
_cell.angle_alpha   90.00
_cell.angle_beta   90.00
_cell.angle_gamma   90.00
#
_symmetry.space_group_name_H-M   'P 1'
#
loop_
_entity.id
_entity.type
_entity.pdbx_description
1 polymer ?
#
loop_
_entity_poly.entity_id
_entity_poly.type
_entity_poly.pdbx_seq_one_letter_code
_entity_poly.pdbx_strand_id
1 'polypeptide(L)' 'MNSIVYLSPREDIPANHHVAVVIHKDERGVEKGYFYDSKEKNFGGSGPFDWLMKEVLDRATRYATEQGISTVVVRAKRD' A
#
# COMPACT_ATOMS: atom_id res chain seq x y z
N MET A 1 -5.86 -8.80 -13.49
CA MET A 1 -4.88 -9.23 -12.46
C MET A 1 -3.90 -8.10 -12.24
N ASN A 2 -3.81 -7.56 -11.03
CA ASN A 2 -2.83 -6.54 -10.68
C ASN A 2 -1.53 -7.22 -10.24
N SER A 3 -0.39 -6.68 -10.61
CA SER A 3 0.91 -7.16 -10.16
C SER A 3 1.25 -6.54 -8.81
N ILE A 4 1.58 -7.39 -7.82
CA ILE A 4 2.06 -6.95 -6.51
C ILE A 4 3.59 -6.95 -6.53
N VAL A 5 4.19 -5.79 -6.24
CA VAL A 5 5.63 -5.59 -6.16
C VAL A 5 6.00 -5.31 -4.71
N TYR A 6 6.85 -6.15 -4.12
CA TYR A 6 7.37 -5.91 -2.78
C TYR A 6 8.71 -5.18 -2.88
N LEU A 7 8.78 -4.00 -2.28
CA LEU A 7 9.98 -3.19 -2.18
C LEU A 7 10.62 -3.36 -0.80
N SER A 8 11.94 -3.39 -0.81
CA SER A 8 12.76 -3.19 0.38
C SER A 8 12.51 -1.79 0.95
N PRO A 9 12.74 -1.57 2.26
CA PRO A 9 12.52 -0.26 2.89
C PRO A 9 13.29 0.87 2.22
N ARG A 10 14.40 0.59 1.53
CA ARG A 10 15.27 1.57 0.87
C ARG A 10 15.07 1.69 -0.63
N GLU A 11 14.22 0.85 -1.23
CA GLU A 11 13.94 0.92 -2.67
C GLU A 11 12.97 2.06 -2.98
N ASP A 12 13.24 2.75 -4.08
CA ASP A 12 12.41 3.86 -4.53
C ASP A 12 11.08 3.36 -5.08
N ILE A 13 10.05 4.17 -4.83
CA ILE A 13 8.73 3.93 -5.39
C ILE A 13 8.79 4.11 -6.91
N PRO A 14 8.21 3.21 -7.71
CA PRO A 14 8.11 3.36 -9.16
C PRO A 14 7.46 4.69 -9.57
N ALA A 15 8.00 5.34 -10.59
CA ALA A 15 7.42 6.57 -11.14
C ALA A 15 6.08 6.35 -11.87
N ASN A 16 5.79 5.11 -12.27
CA ASN A 16 4.54 4.74 -12.95
C ASN A 16 3.35 4.80 -11.98
N HIS A 17 2.14 5.02 -12.50
CA HIS A 17 0.93 5.02 -11.69
C HIS A 17 0.69 3.65 -11.03
N HIS A 18 0.65 3.66 -9.70
CA HIS A 18 0.45 2.48 -8.86
C HIS A 18 -0.33 2.83 -7.59
N VAL A 19 -0.82 1.79 -6.90
CA VAL A 19 -1.31 1.89 -5.53
C VAL A 19 -0.16 1.54 -4.58
N ALA A 20 0.21 2.45 -3.69
CA ALA A 20 1.26 2.21 -2.70
C ALA A 20 0.65 1.68 -1.41
N VAL A 21 1.20 0.62 -0.85
CA VAL A 21 0.86 0.03 0.45
C VAL A 21 2.04 0.22 1.37
N VAL A 22 1.82 0.84 2.52
CA VAL A 22 2.86 1.11 3.52
C VAL A 22 2.55 0.31 4.78
N ILE A 23 3.45 -0.59 5.15
CA ILE A 23 3.34 -1.48 6.30
C ILE A 23 4.25 -1.01 7.44
N HIS A 24 3.76 -1.06 8.67
CA HIS A 24 4.47 -0.73 9.90
C HIS A 24 4.15 -1.78 10.98
N LYS A 25 5.11 -2.05 11.87
CA LYS A 25 4.90 -2.88 13.06
C LYS A 25 4.65 -1.98 14.26
N ASP A 26 3.49 -2.11 14.89
CA ASP A 26 3.20 -1.37 16.13
C ASP A 26 4.03 -1.88 17.33
N GLU A 27 3.86 -1.25 18.49
CA GLU A 27 4.59 -1.58 19.73
C GLU A 27 4.41 -3.03 20.20
N ARG A 28 3.38 -3.72 19.70
CA ARG A 28 3.09 -5.14 20.00
C ARG A 28 3.60 -6.07 18.91
N GLY A 29 4.30 -5.55 17.91
CA GLY A 29 4.79 -6.30 16.76
C GLY A 29 3.72 -6.62 15.71
N VAL A 30 2.53 -6.02 15.80
CA VAL A 30 1.44 -6.28 14.85
C VAL A 30 1.64 -5.46 13.59
N GLU A 31 1.62 -6.12 12.44
CA GLU A 31 1.75 -5.48 11.13
C GLU A 31 0.44 -4.80 10.72
N LYS A 32 0.51 -3.47 10.65
CA LYS A 32 -0.57 -2.59 10.21
C LYS A 32 -0.13 -1.76 9.01
N GLY A 33 -1.07 -1.24 8.25
CA GLY A 33 -0.76 -0.44 7.09
C GLY A 33 -1.90 0.43 6.61
N TYR A 34 -1.56 1.24 5.62
CA TYR A 34 -2.49 2.00 4.81
C TYR A 34 -2.05 1.92 3.35
N PHE A 35 -2.95 2.30 2.44
CA PHE A 35 -2.60 2.45 1.04
C PHE A 35 -2.96 3.83 0.52
N TYR A 36 -2.37 4.22 -0.60
CA TYR A 36 -2.76 5.42 -1.34
C TYR A 36 -2.53 5.28 -2.84
N ASP A 37 -3.33 6.00 -3.64
CA ASP A 37 -3.05 6.22 -5.06
C ASP A 37 -1.85 7.16 -5.21
N SER A 38 -0.80 6.72 -5.89
CA SER A 38 0.44 7.50 -6.09
C SER A 38 0.26 8.80 -6.88
N LYS A 39 -0.77 8.88 -7.73
CA LYS A 39 -1.07 10.03 -8.58
C LYS A 39 -2.05 10.99 -7.90
N GLU A 40 -3.10 10.46 -7.28
CA GLU A 40 -4.17 11.26 -6.68
C GLU A 40 -3.95 11.56 -5.18
N LYS A 41 -2.99 10.89 -4.54
CA LYS A 41 -2.79 10.89 -3.07
C LYS A 41 -4.08 10.54 -2.30
N ASN A 42 -4.94 9.73 -2.91
CA ASN A 42 -6.19 9.28 -2.30
C ASN A 42 -5.92 8.06 -1.41
N PHE A 43 -6.30 8.13 -0.13
CA PHE A 43 -6.06 7.08 0.88
C PHE A 43 -7.17 6.02 0.96
N GLY A 44 -8.08 5.99 -0.02
CA GLY A 44 -9.16 5.00 -0.08
C GLY A 44 -10.08 5.03 1.14
N GLY A 45 -10.15 6.17 1.84
CA GLY A 45 -11.00 6.39 3.02
C GLY A 45 -10.44 5.96 4.38
N SER A 46 -9.14 5.65 4.52
CA SER A 46 -8.52 5.38 5.84
C SER A 46 -7.64 6.49 6.38
N GLY A 47 -7.50 6.53 7.71
CA GLY A 47 -6.37 7.14 8.37
C GLY A 47 -5.11 6.27 8.26
N PRO A 48 -3.92 6.84 8.52
CA PRO A 48 -2.67 6.10 8.46
C PRO A 48 -2.66 4.94 9.48
N PHE A 49 -2.40 3.72 9.01
CA PHE A 49 -2.20 2.49 9.80
C PHE A 49 -3.43 1.88 10.50
N ASP A 50 -4.63 2.13 9.98
CA ASP A 50 -5.87 1.61 10.58
C ASP A 50 -6.08 0.09 10.36
N TRP A 51 -5.43 -0.52 9.37
CA TRP A 51 -5.74 -1.89 8.93
C TRP A 51 -4.59 -2.86 9.15
N LEU A 52 -4.92 -4.14 9.38
CA LEU A 52 -3.93 -5.21 9.37
C LEU A 52 -3.31 -5.36 7.98
N MET A 53 -2.07 -5.85 7.90
CA MET A 53 -1.37 -6.07 6.61
C MET A 53 -2.22 -6.80 5.57
N LYS A 54 -2.92 -7.87 5.97
CA LYS A 54 -3.79 -8.62 5.05
C LYS A 54 -4.94 -7.75 4.54
N GLU A 55 -5.60 -7.02 5.43
CA GLU A 55 -6.74 -6.18 5.08
C GLU A 55 -6.35 -5.02 4.16
N VAL A 56 -5.22 -4.36 4.42
CA VAL A 56 -4.74 -3.27 3.55
C VAL A 56 -4.38 -3.79 2.16
N LEU A 57 -3.81 -4.99 2.03
CA LEU A 57 -3.49 -5.61 0.74
C LEU A 57 -4.75 -5.94 -0.06
N ASP A 58 -5.76 -6.53 0.59
CA ASP A 58 -7.03 -6.86 -0.05
C ASP A 58 -7.74 -5.58 -0.54
N ARG A 59 -7.78 -4.53 0.29
CA ARG A 59 -8.37 -3.23 -0.07
C ARG A 59 -7.59 -2.53 -1.18
N ALA A 60 -6.26 -2.51 -1.11
CA ALA A 60 -5.42 -1.91 -2.15
C ALA A 60 -5.57 -2.62 -3.49
N THR A 61 -5.63 -3.95 -3.50
CA THR A 61 -5.84 -4.75 -4.71
C THR A 61 -7.21 -4.51 -5.32
N ARG A 62 -8.25 -4.44 -4.47
CA ARG A 62 -9.60 -4.10 -4.90
C ARG A 62 -9.67 -2.69 -5.49
N TYR A 63 -9.11 -1.70 -4.81
CA TYR A 63 -9.05 -0.32 -5.30
C TYR A 63 -8.29 -0.24 -6.64
N ALA A 64 -7.13 -0.91 -6.74
CA ALA A 64 -6.37 -0.97 -7.98
C ALA A 64 -7.19 -1.59 -9.13
N THR A 65 -8.00 -2.61 -8.85
CA THR A 65 -8.90 -3.22 -9.83
C THR A 65 -10.01 -2.25 -10.26
N GLU A 66 -10.67 -1.61 -9.30
CA GLU A 66 -11.78 -0.68 -9.54
C GLU A 66 -11.34 0.57 -10.32
N GLN A 67 -10.10 1.03 -10.11
CA GLN A 67 -9.51 2.19 -10.80
C GLN A 67 -8.72 1.82 -12.07
N GLY A 68 -8.62 0.53 -12.43
CA GLY A 68 -7.84 0.09 -13.60
C GLY A 68 -6.32 0.27 -13.47
N ILE A 69 -5.80 0.34 -12.24
CA ILE A 69 -4.38 0.51 -11.94
C ILE A 69 -3.71 -0.87 -11.93
N SER A 70 -2.72 -1.09 -12.80
CA SER A 70 -2.13 -2.42 -12.97
C SER A 70 -1.21 -2.87 -11.84
N THR A 71 -0.71 -1.96 -11.01
CA THR A 71 0.40 -2.21 -10.07
C THR A 71 0.03 -1.83 -8.64
N VAL A 72 0.31 -2.74 -7.71
CA VAL A 72 0.30 -2.50 -6.26
C VAL A 72 1.74 -2.63 -5.75
N VAL A 73 2.24 -1.59 -5.08
CA VAL A 73 3.61 -1.52 -4.56
C VAL A 73 3.55 -1.59 -3.04
N VAL A 74 4.17 -2.60 -2.44
CA VAL A 74 4.18 -2.81 -1.00
C VAL A 74 5.56 -2.47 -0.45
N ARG A 75 5.63 -1.64 0.58
CA ARG A 75 6.88 -1.32 1.27
C ARG A 75 6.69 -1.23 2.78
N ALA A 76 7.76 -1.47 3.54
CA ALA A 76 7.79 -1.07 4.94
C ALA A 76 7.86 0.47 5.07
N LYS A 77 7.30 1.01 6.14
CA LYS A 77 7.47 2.40 6.56
C LYS A 77 8.97 2.66 6.75
N ARG A 78 9.48 3.73 6.13
CA ARG A 78 10.82 4.26 6.42
C ARG A 78 10.74 5.04 7.74
N ASP A 79 11.66 4.78 8.66
CA ASP A 79 11.90 5.65 9.82
C ASP A 79 12.48 7.00 9.41
#